data_AF-A0A544T1V8-F1
#
_entry.id   AF-A0A544T1V8-F1
#
_cell.length_a   1.000
_cell.length_b   1.000
_cell.length_c   1.000
_cell.angle_alpha   90.00
_cell.angle_beta   90.00
_cell.angle_gamma   90.00
#
_symmetry.space_group_name_H-M   'P 1'
#
loop_
_entity.id
_entity.type
_entity.pdbx_description
1 polymer ?
#
loop_
_entity_poly.entity_id
_entity_poly.type
_entity_poly.pdbx_seq_one_letter_code
_entity_poly.pdbx_strand_id
1 'polypeptide(L)' 'MDFKDFLMKEYKLGKKSADDYASRFNGILERGIYKGESQITPSMEATIEKEFEKSSGHYILALRRHIEFQQKNFTK' A
#
# COMPACT_ATOMS: atom_id res chain seq x y z
N MET A 1 -5.81 -14.80 3.07
CA MET A 1 -5.48 -13.72 4.02
C MET A 1 -5.73 -12.44 3.26
N ASP A 2 -6.49 -11.48 3.82
CA ASP A 2 -6.67 -10.19 3.15
C ASP A 2 -5.55 -9.19 3.54
N PHE A 3 -5.50 -8.05 2.87
CA PHE A 3 -4.45 -7.05 3.12
C PHE A 3 -4.52 -6.48 4.55
N LYS A 4 -5.71 -6.33 5.13
CA LYS A 4 -5.89 -5.81 6.50
C LYS A 4 -5.41 -6.83 7.52
N ASP A 5 -5.77 -8.10 7.36
CA ASP A 5 -5.28 -9.21 8.17
C ASP A 5 -3.75 -9.29 8.14
N PHE A 6 -3.15 -9.13 6.96
CA PHE A 6 -1.70 -9.11 6.81
C PHE A 6 -1.07 -7.96 7.60
N LEU A 7 -1.62 -6.75 7.48
CA LEU A 7 -1.15 -5.59 8.24
C LEU A 7 -1.28 -5.80 9.75
N MET A 8 -2.38 -6.40 10.21
CA MET A 8 -2.60 -6.68 11.62
C MET A 8 -1.67 -7.77 12.16
N LYS A 9 -1.37 -8.80 11.37
CA LYS A 9 -0.53 -9.94 11.81
C LYS A 9 0.96 -9.66 11.70
N GLU A 10 1.41 -9.19 10.54
CA GLU A 10 2.84 -9.00 10.25
C GLU A 10 3.38 -7.71 10.87
N TYR A 11 2.60 -6.63 10.85
CA TYR A 11 3.01 -5.33 11.36
C TYR A 11 2.39 -5.00 12.72
N LYS A 12 1.65 -5.94 13.32
CA LYS A 12 0.99 -5.79 14.63
C LYS A 12 0.11 -4.53 14.72
N LEU A 13 -0.46 -4.11 13.60
CA LEU A 13 -1.30 -2.92 13.55
C LEU A 13 -2.64 -3.18 14.22
N GLY A 14 -3.17 -2.17 14.92
CA GLY A 14 -4.56 -2.17 15.34
C GLY A 14 -5.50 -2.06 14.14
N LYS A 15 -6.74 -2.54 14.29
CA LYS A 15 -7.77 -2.53 13.23
C LYS A 15 -7.93 -1.16 12.55
N LYS A 16 -8.02 -0.09 13.35
CA LYS A 16 -8.15 1.29 12.84
C LYS A 16 -6.97 1.70 11.95
N SER A 17 -5.75 1.33 12.33
CA SER A 17 -4.56 1.62 11.52
C SER A 17 -4.56 0.77 10.25
N ALA A 18 -4.90 -0.52 10.33
CA ALA A 18 -4.99 -1.38 9.15
C ALA A 18 -6.04 -0.88 8.15
N ASP A 19 -7.20 -0.41 8.63
CA ASP A 19 -8.23 0.23 7.81
C ASP A 19 -7.70 1.50 7.12
N ASP A 20 -6.98 2.35 7.87
CA ASP A 20 -6.40 3.59 7.37
C ASP A 20 -5.31 3.35 6.29
N TYR A 21 -4.51 2.29 6.43
CA TYR A 21 -3.57 1.85 5.38
C TYR A 21 -4.30 1.31 4.14
N ALA A 22 -5.35 0.51 4.33
CA ALA A 22 -6.15 -0.02 3.23
C ALA A 22 -6.87 1.10 2.46
N SER A 23 -7.41 2.10 3.15
CA SER A 23 -8.04 3.27 2.53
C SER A 23 -7.04 4.08 1.70
N ARG A 24 -5.81 4.29 2.20
CA ARG A 24 -4.76 4.96 1.41
C ARG A 24 -4.41 4.17 0.15
N PHE A 25 -4.24 2.86 0.28
CA PHE A 25 -3.98 2.00 -0.87
C PHE A 25 -5.13 2.07 -1.90
N ASN A 26 -6.38 2.09 -1.45
CA ASN A 26 -7.52 2.27 -2.36
C ASN A 26 -7.43 3.62 -3.12
N GLY A 27 -7.03 4.70 -2.46
CA GLY A 27 -6.82 5.99 -3.12
C GLY A 27 -5.71 5.99 -4.18
N ILE A 28 -4.74 5.07 -4.09
CA ILE A 28 -3.69 4.84 -5.12
C ILE A 28 -4.28 4.09 -6.32
N LEU A 29 -5.11 3.07 -6.05
CA LEU A 29 -5.81 2.30 -7.08
C LEU A 29 -6.79 3.15 -7.88
N GLU A 30 -7.59 3.98 -7.21
CA GLU A 30 -8.58 4.86 -7.84
C GLU A 30 -7.93 5.88 -8.79
N ARG A 31 -6.68 6.25 -8.54
CA ARG A 31 -5.87 7.12 -9.41
C ARG A 31 -5.12 6.38 -10.52
N GLY A 32 -5.20 5.05 -10.53
CA GLY A 32 -4.51 4.21 -11.53
C GLY A 32 -2.98 4.22 -11.41
N ILE A 33 -2.46 4.60 -10.24
CA ILE A 33 -1.01 4.69 -9.99
C ILE A 33 -0.38 3.29 -9.91
N TYR A 34 -1.13 2.32 -9.38
CA TYR A 34 -0.69 0.93 -9.22
C TYR A 34 -1.57 0.00 -10.06
N LYS A 35 -0.94 -0.92 -10.80
CA LYS A 35 -1.58 -1.87 -11.71
C LYS A 35 -1.21 -3.34 -11.43
N GLY A 36 -0.56 -3.61 -10.30
CA GLY A 36 -0.12 -4.97 -9.92
C GLY A 36 1.37 -5.22 -10.10
N GLU A 37 2.17 -4.16 -10.17
CA GLU A 37 3.62 -4.26 -10.27
C GLU A 37 4.24 -4.95 -9.04
N SER A 38 5.33 -5.68 -9.27
CA SER A 38 6.05 -6.44 -8.24
C SER A 38 6.93 -5.58 -7.33
N GLN A 39 7.16 -4.32 -7.69
CA GLN A 39 7.96 -3.36 -6.94
C GLN A 39 7.45 -1.93 -7.16
N ILE A 40 7.73 -1.04 -6.22
CA ILE A 40 7.47 0.39 -6.39
C ILE A 40 8.46 0.93 -7.43
N THR A 41 7.94 1.69 -8.39
CA THR A 41 8.78 2.38 -9.38
C THR A 41 8.95 3.86 -9.00
N PRO A 42 10.04 4.52 -9.42
CA PRO A 42 10.24 5.94 -9.17
C PRO A 42 9.10 6.82 -9.72
N SER A 43 8.46 6.39 -10.83
CA SER A 43 7.30 7.08 -11.40
C SER A 43 6.09 7.02 -10.47
N MET A 44 5.89 5.91 -9.75
CA MET A 44 4.81 5.81 -8.77
C MET A 44 5.07 6.70 -7.57
N GLU A 45 6.30 6.71 -7.06
CA GLU A 45 6.69 7.58 -5.94
C GLU A 45 6.48 9.04 -6.31
N ALA A 46 7.00 9.49 -7.46
CA ALA A 46 6.81 10.85 -7.94
C ALA A 46 5.33 11.22 -8.13
N THR A 47 4.50 10.27 -8.61
CA THR A 47 3.06 10.50 -8.76
C THR A 47 2.37 10.59 -7.39
N ILE A 48 2.73 9.73 -6.44
CA ILE A 48 2.20 9.76 -5.08
C ILE A 48 2.63 11.03 -4.34
N GLU A 49 3.87 11.46 -4.50
CA GLU A 49 4.36 12.72 -3.95
C GLU A 49 3.59 13.91 -4.49
N LYS A 50 3.32 13.94 -5.80
CA LYS A 50 2.54 15.00 -6.44
C LYS A 50 1.07 15.00 -6.02
N GLU A 51 0.43 13.84 -5.97
CA GLU A 51 -1.00 13.71 -5.68
C GLU A 51 -1.31 13.82 -4.18
N PHE A 52 -0.36 13.46 -3.33
CA PHE A 52 -0.53 13.35 -1.87
C PHE A 52 0.58 14.08 -1.11
N GLU A 53 0.99 15.28 -1.53
CA GLU A 53 2.14 16.03 -0.97
C GLU A 53 2.23 16.01 0.57
N LYS A 54 1.11 16.19 1.28
CA LYS A 54 1.08 16.26 2.76
C LYS A 54 1.21 14.90 3.45
N SER A 55 1.05 13.79 2.74
CA SER A 55 1.00 12.45 3.33
C SER A 55 1.63 11.38 2.45
N SER A 56 2.46 11.79 1.48
CA SER A 56 3.06 10.92 0.47
C SER A 56 3.78 9.73 1.10
N GLY A 57 4.53 9.95 2.17
CA GLY A 57 5.20 8.87 2.92
C GLY A 57 4.25 7.79 3.43
N HIS A 58 3.04 8.13 3.87
CA HIS A 58 2.04 7.14 4.30
C HIS A 58 1.44 6.37 3.12
N TYR A 59 1.25 7.02 1.97
CA TYR A 59 0.77 6.38 0.74
C TYR A 59 1.83 5.45 0.14
N ILE A 60 3.10 5.89 0.05
CA ILE A 60 4.23 5.06 -0.38
C ILE A 60 4.36 3.83 0.52
N LEU A 61 4.29 4.02 1.84
CA LEU A 61 4.37 2.91 2.79
C LEU A 61 3.18 1.94 2.65
N ALA A 62 1.97 2.43 2.41
CA ALA A 62 0.80 1.59 2.14
C ALA A 62 0.98 0.74 0.88
N LEU A 63 1.47 1.35 -0.20
CA LEU A 63 1.79 0.65 -1.45
C LEU A 63 2.87 -0.42 -1.23
N ARG A 64 3.94 -0.08 -0.51
CA ARG A 64 5.05 -0.99 -0.23
C ARG A 64 4.57 -2.24 0.49
N ARG A 65 3.78 -2.06 1.55
CA ARG A 65 3.21 -3.16 2.32
C ARG A 65 2.23 -3.99 1.50
N HIS A 66 1.51 -3.38 0.57
CA HIS A 66 0.65 -4.13 -0.33
C HIS A 66 1.44 -5.02 -1.28
N ILE A 67 2.53 -4.50 -1.85
CA ILE A 67 3.43 -5.28 -2.70
C ILE A 67 4.05 -6.44 -1.89
N GLU A 68 4.50 -6.19 -0.66
CA GLU A 68 5.00 -7.25 0.24
C GLU A 68 3.93 -8.33 0.50
N PHE A 69 2.67 -7.93 0.71
CA PHE A 69 1.54 -8.85 0.84
C PHE A 69 1.31 -9.67 -0.41
N GLN A 70 1.34 -9.06 -1.60
CA GLN A 70 1.20 -9.75 -2.88
C GLN A 70 2.30 -10.80 -3.04
N GLN A 71 3.56 -10.43 -2.82
CA GLN A 71 4.69 -11.34 -2.90
C GLN A 71 4.56 -12.53 -1.94
N LYS A 72 4.15 -12.30 -0.68
CA LYS A 72 3.93 -13.38 0.29
C LYS A 72 2.79 -14.32 -0.07
N ASN A 73 1.73 -13.81 -0.70
CA ASN A 73 0.63 -14.67 -1.17
C ASN A 73 0.96 -15.40 -2.47
N PHE A 74 1.83 -14.83 -3.31
CA PHE A 74 2.25 -15.44 -4.57
C PHE A 74 3.25 -16.59 -4.38
N THR A 75 3.92 -16.64 -3.21
CA THR A 75 4.92 -17.68 -2.87
C THR A 75 4.31 -18.82 -2.04
N LYS A 76 2.99 -19.01 -2.08
CA LYS A 76 2.26 -20.07 -1.37
C LYS A 76 1.54 -20.99 -2.35
#